data_AF-A0A968IK49-F1
#
_entry.id   AF-A0A968IK49-F1
#
_cell.length_a   1.000
_cell.length_b   1.000
_cell.length_c   1.000
_cell.angle_alpha   90.00
_cell.angle_beta   90.00
_cell.angle_gamma   90.00
#
_symmetry.space_group_name_H-M   'P 1'
#
loop_
_entity.id
_entity.type
_entity.pdbx_description
1 polymer ?
#
loop_
_entity_poly.entity_id
_entity_poly.type
_entity_poly.pdbx_seq_one_letter_code
_entity_poly.pdbx_strand_id
1 'polypeptide(L)'
;MISTDFPTKQVTLKPEDFDPPLKRKEPTVPGYWTLEEIAAEIEMTSRKVQYDVLGRPEIGLKPFLKAYKVAKVLLVPDEDALEYIQRYRNRKKS
;
A
#
# COMPACT_ATOMS: atom_id res chain seq x y z
N MET A 1 5.39 -41.85 2.52
CA MET A 1 4.58 -40.84 1.80
C MET A 1 5.13 -39.49 2.21
N ILE A 2 5.69 -38.73 1.26
CA ILE A 2 6.31 -37.44 1.54
C ILE A 2 5.17 -36.42 1.58
N SER A 3 4.87 -35.88 2.77
CA SER A 3 3.99 -34.73 2.92
C SER A 3 4.63 -33.53 2.24
N THR A 4 4.06 -33.10 1.12
CA THR A 4 4.39 -31.81 0.51
C THR A 4 3.65 -30.71 1.26
N ASP A 5 4.23 -30.27 2.38
CA ASP A 5 3.87 -29.00 3.01
C ASP A 5 4.55 -27.90 2.20
N PHE A 6 3.85 -27.37 1.19
CA PHE A 6 4.21 -26.08 0.62
C PHE A 6 3.65 -25.03 1.58
N PRO A 7 4.48 -24.23 2.28
CA PRO A 7 3.95 -23.14 3.07
C PRO A 7 3.44 -22.08 2.10
N THR A 8 2.16 -22.10 1.76
CA THR A 8 1.42 -20.91 1.34
C THR A 8 1.31 -19.99 2.54
N LYS A 9 2.43 -19.38 2.93
CA LYS A 9 2.42 -18.27 3.87
C LYS A 9 1.89 -17.06 3.09
N GLN A 10 0.58 -17.03 2.83
CA GLN A 10 -0.14 -15.78 2.56
C GLN A 10 -0.10 -14.98 3.85
N VAL A 11 1.05 -14.36 4.14
CA VAL A 11 1.15 -13.42 5.25
C VAL A 11 0.44 -12.17 4.79
N THR A 12 -0.85 -12.09 5.07
CA THR A 12 -1.54 -10.81 5.05
C THR A 12 -0.83 -9.93 6.08
N LEU A 13 -0.11 -8.92 5.60
CA LEU A 13 0.56 -7.94 6.45
C LEU A 13 -0.47 -7.30 7.37
N LYS A 14 -0.14 -7.18 8.65
CA LYS A 14 -0.94 -6.48 9.63
C LYS A 14 -0.23 -5.21 10.09
N PRO A 15 -0.96 -4.20 10.61
CA PRO A 15 -0.35 -2.98 11.14
C PRO A 15 0.76 -3.23 12.15
N GLU A 16 0.68 -4.31 12.93
CA GLU A 16 1.65 -4.69 13.95
C GLU A 16 2.98 -5.23 13.37
N ASP A 17 3.01 -5.62 12.10
CA ASP A 17 4.21 -6.14 11.43
C ASP A 17 5.21 -5.03 11.05
N PHE A 18 4.86 -3.76 11.26
CA PHE A 18 5.63 -2.60 10.84
C PHE A 18 6.59 -2.09 11.92
N ASP A 19 7.88 -2.02 11.58
CA ASP A 19 8.93 -1.37 12.39
C ASP A 19 9.70 -0.31 11.58
N PRO A 20 9.56 1.00 11.89
CA PRO A 20 8.81 1.57 13.02
C PRO A 20 7.28 1.38 12.88
N PRO A 21 6.48 1.51 13.94
CA PRO A 21 5.03 1.41 13.83
C PRO A 21 4.43 2.35 12.79
N LEU A 22 3.28 2.00 12.22
CA LEU A 22 2.56 2.90 11.32
C LEU A 22 2.17 4.19 12.05
N LYS A 23 2.26 5.32 11.34
CA LYS A 23 1.86 6.64 11.83
C LYS A 23 0.34 6.74 11.92
N ARG A 24 -0.40 6.07 11.03
CA ARG A 24 -1.87 6.03 11.04
C ARG A 24 -2.39 5.45 12.37
N LYS A 25 -3.25 6.21 13.05
CA LYS A 25 -3.90 5.78 14.31
C LYS A 25 -5.34 5.36 14.12
N GLU A 26 -6.09 6.07 13.30
CA GLU A 26 -7.49 5.80 13.00
C GLU A 26 -7.74 5.91 11.50
N PRO A 27 -8.51 4.98 10.91
CA PRO A 27 -8.82 5.05 9.50
C PRO A 27 -9.89 6.09 9.19
N THR A 28 -9.64 6.93 8.17
CA THR A 28 -10.68 7.82 7.61
C THR A 28 -11.87 7.01 7.06
N VAL A 29 -11.60 5.85 6.45
CA VAL A 29 -12.60 4.91 5.97
C VAL A 29 -12.18 3.50 6.41
N PRO A 30 -13.01 2.76 7.18
CA PRO A 30 -12.67 1.41 7.60
C PRO A 30 -12.38 0.48 6.43
N GLY A 31 -11.27 -0.27 6.50
CA GLY A 31 -10.84 -1.22 5.45
C GLY A 31 -10.09 -0.61 4.26
N TYR A 32 -9.93 0.71 4.24
CA TYR A 32 -9.29 1.44 3.14
C TYR A 32 -8.32 2.49 3.65
N TRP A 33 -7.38 2.87 2.80
CA TRP A 33 -6.47 3.99 2.95
C TRP A 33 -6.76 5.05 1.90
N THR A 34 -6.69 6.31 2.30
CA THR A 34 -6.65 7.44 1.36
C THR A 34 -5.22 7.62 0.84
N LEU A 35 -5.09 8.33 -0.29
CA LEU A 35 -3.78 8.64 -0.84
C LEU A 35 -2.97 9.54 0.12
N GLU A 36 -3.65 10.41 0.87
CA GLU A 36 -3.07 11.29 1.87
C GLU A 36 -2.48 10.51 3.05
N GLU A 37 -3.22 9.52 3.57
CA GLU A 37 -2.74 8.65 4.65
C GLU A 37 -1.50 7.86 4.22
N ILE A 38 -1.51 7.27 3.02
CA ILE A 38 -0.35 6.54 2.48
C ILE A 38 0.83 7.49 2.29
N ALA A 39 0.59 8.66 1.71
CA ALA A 39 1.62 9.65 1.44
C ALA A 39 2.30 10.14 2.73
N ALA A 40 1.52 10.39 3.79
CA ALA A 40 2.05 10.75 5.11
C ALA A 40 2.91 9.63 5.72
N GLU A 41 2.50 8.38 5.53
CA GLU A 41 3.21 7.20 6.04
C GLU A 41 4.60 7.06 5.42
N ILE A 42 4.72 7.26 4.10
CA ILE A 42 5.96 7.10 3.34
C ILE A 42 6.78 8.39 3.16
N GLU A 43 6.25 9.51 3.67
CA GLU A 43 6.81 10.86 3.56
C GLU A 43 6.95 11.35 2.11
N MET A 44 5.87 11.18 1.35
CA MET A 44 5.75 11.62 -0.05
C MET A 44 4.50 12.48 -0.23
N THR A 45 4.23 12.93 -1.46
CA THR A 45 2.99 13.64 -1.80
C THR A 45 1.89 12.67 -2.23
N SER A 46 0.62 13.00 -1.98
CA SER A 46 -0.51 12.19 -2.46
C SER A 46 -0.53 12.06 -3.99
N ARG A 47 -0.04 13.07 -4.71
CA ARG A 47 0.17 13.02 -6.17
C ARG A 47 1.14 11.90 -6.59
N LYS A 48 2.21 11.63 -5.82
CA LYS A 48 3.12 10.51 -6.12
C LYS A 48 2.40 9.17 -6.01
N VAL A 49 1.61 8.98 -4.94
CA VAL A 49 0.81 7.77 -4.74
C VAL A 49 -0.26 7.65 -5.83
N GLN A 50 -0.91 8.76 -6.20
CA GLN A 50 -1.87 8.81 -7.30
C GLN A 50 -1.27 8.31 -8.62
N TYR A 51 -0.03 8.67 -8.94
CA TYR A 51 0.65 8.17 -10.13
C TYR A 51 0.97 6.68 -10.06
N ASP A 52 1.17 6.12 -8.88
CA ASP A 52 1.35 4.66 -8.73
C ASP A 52 0.01 3.92 -8.88
N VAL A 53 -1.11 4.58 -8.59
CA VAL A 53 -2.47 4.07 -8.78
C VAL A 53 -2.95 4.20 -10.23
N LEU A 54 -2.76 5.36 -10.86
CA LEU A 54 -3.30 5.69 -12.18
C LEU A 54 -2.30 5.47 -13.32
N GLY A 55 -1.01 5.39 -13.01
CA GLY A 55 0.08 5.45 -13.98
C GLY A 55 0.34 6.86 -14.49
N ARG A 56 1.34 6.98 -15.37
CA ARG A 56 1.64 8.18 -16.18
C ARG A 56 2.06 7.73 -17.58
N PRO A 57 1.10 7.61 -18.52
CA PRO A 57 1.37 7.14 -19.89
C PRO A 57 2.41 7.98 -20.62
N GLU A 58 2.42 9.30 -20.36
CA GLU A 58 3.35 10.29 -20.92
C GLU A 58 4.83 9.92 -20.76
N ILE A 59 5.16 9.20 -19.68
CA ILE A 59 6.53 8.77 -19.35
C ILE A 59 6.64 7.23 -19.28
N GLY A 60 5.64 6.51 -19.79
CA GLY A 60 5.62 5.05 -19.81
C GLY A 60 5.41 4.38 -18.43
N LEU A 61 5.00 5.13 -17.40
CA LEU A 61 4.75 4.57 -16.07
C LEU A 61 3.39 3.86 -16.04
N LYS A 62 3.38 2.56 -15.80
CA LYS A 62 2.16 1.77 -15.64
C LYS A 62 1.63 1.86 -14.21
N PRO A 63 0.30 1.85 -14.01
CA PRO A 63 -0.27 1.69 -12.67
C PRO A 63 0.12 0.35 -12.07
N PHE A 64 0.39 0.32 -10.77
CA PHE A 64 0.72 -0.91 -10.05
C PHE A 64 0.12 -1.01 -8.66
N LEU A 65 -0.48 0.07 -8.13
CA LEU A 65 -1.24 0.05 -6.88
C LEU A 65 -2.74 0.02 -7.19
N LYS A 66 -3.46 -0.97 -6.65
CA LYS A 66 -4.91 -1.08 -6.85
C LYS A 66 -5.63 -0.06 -5.98
N ALA A 67 -6.68 0.55 -6.53
CA ALA A 67 -7.55 1.45 -5.79
C ALA A 67 -8.97 1.42 -6.36
N TYR A 68 -9.93 1.75 -5.51
CA TYR A 68 -11.32 1.98 -5.87
C TYR A 68 -11.59 3.47 -5.96
N LYS A 69 -12.24 3.90 -7.04
CA LYS A 69 -12.68 5.28 -7.19
C LYS A 69 -14.10 5.43 -6.66
N VAL A 70 -14.26 6.20 -5.59
CA VAL A 70 -15.56 6.55 -5.02
C VAL A 70 -15.75 8.06 -5.14
N ALA A 71 -16.68 8.48 -6.00
CA ALA A 71 -16.85 9.86 -6.42
C ALA A 71 -15.53 10.48 -6.94
N LYS A 72 -14.92 11.40 -6.16
CA LYS A 72 -13.67 12.08 -6.49
C LYS A 72 -12.46 11.57 -5.70
N VAL A 73 -12.63 10.54 -4.87
CA VAL A 73 -11.59 10.00 -3.99
C VAL A 73 -11.12 8.64 -4.51
N LEU A 74 -9.82 8.37 -4.36
CA LEU A 74 -9.22 7.05 -4.58
C LEU A 74 -8.95 6.41 -3.23
N LEU A 75 -9.46 5.19 -3.05
CA LEU A 75 -9.36 4.40 -1.83
C LEU A 75 -8.59 3.12 -2.12
N VAL A 76 -7.49 2.91 -1.42
CA VAL A 76 -6.64 1.72 -1.55
C VAL A 76 -7.04 0.73 -0.44
N PRO A 77 -7.34 -0.55 -0.73
CA PRO A 77 -7.62 -1.53 0.31
C PRO A 77 -6.47 -1.68 1.31
N ASP A 78 -6.78 -2.02 2.57
CA ASP A 78 -5.76 -2.18 3.61
C ASP A 78 -4.61 -3.10 3.17
N GLU A 79 -4.89 -4.28 2.62
CA GLU A 79 -3.86 -5.23 2.20
C GLU A 79 -2.90 -4.65 1.16
N ASP A 80 -3.45 -4.05 0.09
CA ASP A 80 -2.68 -3.41 -0.98
C ASP A 80 -1.86 -2.21 -0.46
N ALA A 81 -2.43 -1.43 0.47
CA ALA A 81 -1.76 -0.28 1.07
C ALA A 81 -0.59 -0.72 1.97
N LEU A 82 -0.80 -1.72 2.82
CA LEU A 82 0.24 -2.25 3.71
C LEU A 82 1.40 -2.85 2.91
N GLU A 83 1.10 -3.64 1.87
CA GLU A 83 2.15 -4.17 0.99
C GLU A 83 2.95 -3.05 0.32
N TYR A 84 2.26 -2.03 -0.18
CA TYR A 84 2.88 -0.86 -0.81
C TYR A 84 3.80 -0.10 0.15
N ILE A 85 3.34 0.19 1.38
CA ILE A 85 4.11 0.89 2.41
C ILE A 85 5.34 0.05 2.80
N GLN A 86 5.18 -1.25 3.03
CA GLN A 86 6.28 -2.13 3.41
C GLN A 86 7.34 -2.18 2.31
N ARG A 87 6.91 -2.33 1.05
CA ARG A 87 7.82 -2.31 -0.11
C ARG A 87 8.58 -0.99 -0.20
N TYR A 88 7.92 0.13 0.08
CA TYR A 88 8.57 1.44 0.04
C TYR A 88 9.61 1.60 1.16
N ARG A 89 9.27 1.23 2.40
CA ARG A 89 10.18 1.28 3.55
C ARG A 89 11.40 0.37 3.35
N ASN A 90 11.21 -0.83 2.81
CA ASN A 90 12.30 -1.75 2.50
C ASN A 90 13.28 -1.17 1.47
N ARG A 91 12.80 -0.43 0.47
CA ARG A 91 13.69 0.23 -0.51
C ARG A 91 14.52 1.36 0.10
N LYS A 92 14.00 2.10 1.08
CA LYS A 92 14.73 3.17 1.78
C LYS A 92 15.79 2.64 2.76
N LYS A 93 15.69 1.38 3.20
CA LYS A 93 16.67 0.74 4.11
C LYS A 93 17.92 0.21 3.39
N SER A 94 17.88 0.07 2.07
CA SER A 94 19.02 -0.33 1.22
C SER A 94 19.84 0.86 0.78
#